data_AF-A0A1Y6CLC0-F1
#
_entry.id   AF-A0A1Y6CLC0-F1
#
_cell.length_a   1.000
_cell.length_b   1.000
_cell.length_c   1.000
_cell.angle_alpha   90.00
_cell.angle_beta   90.00
_cell.angle_gamma   90.00
#
_symmetry.space_group_name_H-M   'P 1'
#
loop_
_entity.id
_entity.type
_entity.pdbx_description
1 polymer ?
#
loop_
_entity_poly.entity_id
_entity_poly.type
_entity_poly.pdbx_seq_one_letter_code
_entity_poly.pdbx_strand_id
1 'polypeptide(L)'
;MLRRFGIVTIFLFSASCSESSEPISKRDSYDTPSVQVAESPANSTSQALVLSHEGRDISFELDTAIDPETVDAYIMGAAEYFSASHSSGGRYEIINVPLGNQILHIKANRSDGVAVGAVRDIFVSGAKGSHLGAVDLEPLGALQGRYKGLTSDETYIKFVGLDQGTYRLDDNGNFYILDLAPGDYRVQVVDGDYRHDTRLTVEPDTTVQLGTNNLNGSYWSSETETYTRYRLAVEKLAGSASYAAIAYLQLAIDNTWQDAFFISSSGYIGNHSVYVTSSAAAAGFDGWKAFSDTSFSTRWQSSSGLFSSEGDLAVDEAPYLEFSFFTAVALDGIRIVGSAGEDSEISPTSISIRGSHDGVNWFSVGPSTIEVDTDTGAQISL
;
A
#
# COMPACT_ATOMS: atom_id res chain seq x y z
N MET A 1 -24.51 -75.34 -9.46
CA MET A 1 -23.91 -74.14 -10.08
C MET A 1 -22.44 -74.06 -9.72
N LEU A 2 -21.65 -73.47 -10.61
CA LEU A 2 -20.20 -73.63 -10.80
C LEU A 2 -19.29 -73.34 -9.59
N ARG A 3 -18.16 -74.06 -9.61
CA ARG A 3 -16.92 -73.94 -8.83
C ARG A 3 -16.19 -72.59 -9.08
N ARG A 4 -15.35 -72.16 -8.13
CA ARG A 4 -13.87 -72.17 -8.26
C ARG A 4 -13.13 -71.69 -6.99
N PHE A 5 -12.16 -72.50 -6.59
CA PHE A 5 -10.99 -72.22 -5.74
C PHE A 5 -9.81 -71.74 -6.60
N GLY A 6 -8.79 -71.13 -5.97
CA GLY A 6 -7.44 -70.93 -6.53
C GLY A 6 -6.68 -69.83 -5.78
N ILE A 7 -5.94 -70.13 -4.70
CA ILE A 7 -4.55 -70.62 -4.62
C ILE A 7 -3.49 -69.50 -4.77
N VAL A 8 -2.71 -69.37 -3.70
CA VAL A 8 -1.49 -68.57 -3.50
C VAL A 8 -0.29 -69.29 -4.13
N THR A 9 0.61 -68.53 -4.78
CA THR A 9 1.93 -69.03 -5.19
C THR A 9 3.01 -68.02 -4.81
N ILE A 10 3.96 -68.47 -3.98
CA ILE A 10 5.21 -67.80 -3.59
C ILE A 10 6.32 -68.36 -4.49
N PHE A 11 7.21 -67.50 -4.98
CA PHE A 11 8.48 -67.91 -5.59
C PHE A 11 9.66 -67.38 -4.78
N LEU A 12 10.51 -68.31 -4.33
CA LEU A 12 11.89 -68.11 -3.90
C LEU A 12 12.77 -68.79 -4.94
N PHE A 13 13.82 -68.12 -5.43
CA PHE A 13 15.03 -68.79 -5.92
C PHE A 13 16.28 -67.93 -5.73
N SER A 14 17.37 -68.68 -5.62
CA SER A 14 18.69 -68.41 -5.03
C SER A 14 19.70 -67.73 -5.94
N ALA A 15 20.76 -67.23 -5.31
CA ALA A 15 21.98 -66.69 -5.89
C ALA A 15 22.84 -67.71 -6.69
N SER A 16 23.66 -67.19 -7.61
CA SER A 16 24.95 -67.78 -7.97
C SER A 16 25.93 -66.70 -8.46
N CYS A 17 27.14 -66.72 -7.89
CA CYS A 17 28.33 -65.96 -8.26
C CYS A 17 28.78 -66.18 -9.72
N SER A 18 29.34 -65.14 -10.32
CA SER A 18 30.53 -65.28 -11.19
C SER A 18 31.38 -64.01 -11.14
N GLU A 19 32.65 -64.18 -10.79
CA GLU A 19 33.70 -63.17 -10.85
C GLU A 19 34.03 -62.77 -12.30
N SER A 20 34.27 -61.48 -12.52
CA SER A 20 34.96 -60.98 -13.71
C SER A 20 35.69 -59.70 -13.33
N SER A 21 37.00 -59.71 -13.52
CA SER A 21 37.96 -58.68 -13.15
C SER A 21 38.29 -57.78 -14.34
N GLU A 22 37.97 -56.49 -14.27
CA GLU A 22 38.66 -55.41 -15.00
C GLU A 22 38.66 -54.10 -14.18
N PRO A 23 39.67 -53.24 -14.33
CA PRO A 23 39.92 -52.13 -13.40
C PRO A 23 39.18 -50.87 -13.85
N ILE A 24 38.17 -50.45 -13.08
CA ILE A 24 37.51 -49.15 -13.27
C ILE A 24 38.08 -48.17 -12.24
N SER A 25 38.79 -47.16 -12.74
CA SER A 25 39.21 -45.98 -11.99
C SER A 25 37.94 -45.23 -11.53
N LYS A 26 37.60 -45.33 -10.24
CA LYS A 26 36.60 -44.45 -9.63
C LYS A 26 37.27 -43.13 -9.24
N ARG A 27 37.02 -42.09 -10.04
CA ARG A 27 36.93 -40.73 -9.55
C ARG A 27 35.53 -40.61 -8.95
N ASP A 28 35.45 -40.38 -7.65
CA ASP A 28 34.18 -40.02 -7.02
C ASP A 28 33.75 -38.66 -7.58
N SER A 29 32.70 -38.71 -8.40
CA SER A 29 31.89 -37.57 -8.83
C SER A 29 31.01 -37.19 -7.65
N TYR A 30 31.25 -36.03 -7.05
CA TYR A 30 30.28 -35.44 -6.14
C TYR A 30 29.04 -35.05 -6.97
N ASP A 31 27.90 -35.69 -6.67
CA ASP A 31 26.60 -35.22 -7.15
C ASP A 31 26.35 -33.83 -6.56
N THR A 32 26.35 -32.81 -7.42
CA THR A 32 25.79 -31.48 -7.10
C THR A 32 24.28 -31.61 -6.92
N PRO A 33 23.72 -31.29 -5.74
CA PRO A 33 22.28 -31.31 -5.56
C PRO A 33 21.62 -30.20 -6.39
N SER A 34 20.48 -30.51 -6.99
CA SER A 34 19.66 -29.56 -7.75
C SER A 34 18.83 -28.69 -6.80
N VAL A 35 18.97 -27.37 -6.95
CA VAL A 35 18.11 -26.35 -6.32
C VAL A 35 16.79 -26.32 -7.08
N GLN A 36 15.66 -26.51 -6.39
CA GLN A 36 14.34 -26.24 -6.98
C GLN A 36 13.89 -24.84 -6.56
N VAL A 37 13.85 -23.92 -7.53
CA VAL A 37 13.25 -22.60 -7.38
C VAL A 37 11.73 -22.77 -7.52
N ALA A 38 10.98 -22.50 -6.46
CA ALA A 38 9.54 -22.33 -6.58
C ALA A 38 9.27 -20.94 -7.16
N GLU A 39 8.54 -20.87 -8.28
CA GLU A 39 8.14 -19.59 -8.88
C GLU A 39 7.20 -18.84 -7.93
N SER A 40 7.61 -17.65 -7.50
CA SER A 40 6.79 -16.72 -6.72
C SER A 40 5.84 -15.94 -7.65
N PRO A 41 4.61 -15.61 -7.24
CA PRO A 41 3.77 -14.66 -7.99
C PRO A 41 4.50 -13.32 -8.18
N ALA A 42 4.34 -12.73 -9.37
CA ALA A 42 5.21 -11.73 -9.99
C ALA A 42 5.45 -10.40 -9.25
N ASN A 43 4.98 -10.20 -8.01
CA ASN A 43 5.08 -8.95 -7.27
C ASN A 43 5.61 -9.09 -5.82
N SER A 44 6.33 -10.16 -5.46
CA SER A 44 7.10 -10.20 -4.21
C SER A 44 8.59 -10.03 -4.48
N THR A 45 9.22 -8.95 -3.99
CA THR A 45 10.69 -8.81 -3.94
C THR A 45 11.33 -9.83 -2.98
N SER A 46 10.54 -10.50 -2.15
CA SER A 46 10.96 -11.68 -1.41
C SER A 46 10.95 -12.92 -2.31
N GLN A 47 12.14 -13.34 -2.77
CA GLN A 47 12.33 -14.72 -3.19
C GLN A 47 12.43 -15.57 -1.93
N ALA A 48 11.40 -16.40 -1.68
CA ALA A 48 11.46 -17.40 -0.62
C ALA A 48 12.45 -18.49 -1.03
N LEU A 49 13.67 -18.43 -0.49
CA LEU A 49 14.69 -19.44 -0.76
C LEU A 49 14.49 -20.60 0.20
N VAL A 50 13.87 -21.67 -0.30
CA VAL A 50 13.75 -22.93 0.46
C VAL A 50 15.08 -23.65 0.42
N LEU A 51 15.87 -23.47 1.48
CA LEU A 51 17.14 -24.16 1.66
C LEU A 51 16.89 -25.59 2.14
N SER A 52 16.67 -26.51 1.21
CA SER A 52 16.62 -27.94 1.51
C SER A 52 18.02 -28.55 1.48
N HIS A 53 18.91 -28.11 2.36
CA HIS A 53 20.03 -28.94 2.74
C HIS A 53 20.51 -28.64 4.15
N GLU A 54 20.77 -29.73 4.84
CA GLU A 54 21.12 -29.88 6.25
C GLU A 54 22.00 -28.73 6.78
N GLY A 55 21.55 -27.87 7.72
CA GLY A 55 22.42 -26.85 8.35
C GLY A 55 21.88 -25.88 9.41
N ARG A 56 22.57 -25.74 10.58
CA ARG A 56 22.47 -24.58 11.50
C ARG A 56 23.31 -23.38 11.05
N ASP A 57 24.22 -23.62 10.10
CA ASP A 57 25.21 -22.64 9.68
C ASP A 57 24.85 -22.22 8.26
N ILE A 58 24.71 -20.92 8.04
CA ILE A 58 24.36 -20.33 6.76
C ILE A 58 25.61 -19.66 6.23
N SER A 59 26.04 -20.04 5.03
CA SER A 59 27.17 -19.36 4.39
C SER A 59 26.83 -18.79 3.02
N PHE A 60 27.40 -17.65 2.68
CA PHE A 60 27.24 -17.00 1.39
C PHE A 60 28.55 -16.37 0.93
N GLU A 61 28.69 -16.20 -0.39
CA GLU A 61 29.80 -15.48 -1.01
C GLU A 61 29.33 -14.07 -1.37
N LEU A 62 30.19 -13.08 -1.09
CA LEU A 62 29.98 -11.69 -1.48
C LEU A 62 30.80 -11.36 -2.73
N ASP A 63 30.28 -10.42 -3.52
CA ASP A 63 31.05 -9.81 -4.60
C ASP A 63 32.31 -9.13 -4.03
N THR A 64 33.42 -9.26 -4.77
CA THR A 64 34.69 -8.55 -4.53
C THR A 64 34.58 -7.03 -4.39
N ALA A 65 33.50 -6.41 -4.88
CA ALA A 65 33.24 -4.99 -4.72
C ALA A 65 32.78 -4.59 -3.31
N ILE A 66 32.35 -5.56 -2.49
CA ILE A 66 31.88 -5.35 -1.11
C ILE A 66 33.06 -5.36 -0.14
N ASP A 67 33.12 -4.36 0.75
CA ASP A 67 34.14 -4.33 1.81
C ASP A 67 33.75 -5.33 2.91
N PRO A 68 34.52 -6.42 3.10
CA PRO A 68 34.15 -7.45 4.04
C PRO A 68 34.14 -6.97 5.50
N GLU A 69 34.91 -5.94 5.85
CA GLU A 69 34.97 -5.45 7.23
C GLU A 69 33.70 -4.68 7.62
N THR A 70 32.83 -4.38 6.65
CA THR A 70 31.60 -3.59 6.85
C THR A 70 30.33 -4.43 6.83
N VAL A 71 30.45 -5.74 6.63
CA VAL A 71 29.30 -6.63 6.51
C VAL A 71 28.74 -6.92 7.89
N ASP A 72 27.47 -6.57 8.06
CA ASP A 72 26.64 -6.94 9.21
C ASP A 72 25.53 -7.89 8.72
N ALA A 73 25.46 -9.08 9.32
CA ALA A 73 24.48 -10.09 8.96
C ALA A 73 23.81 -10.64 10.21
N TYR A 74 22.49 -10.53 10.27
CA TYR A 74 21.71 -10.91 11.44
C TYR A 74 20.36 -11.53 11.08
N ILE A 75 19.82 -12.29 12.03
CA ILE A 75 18.53 -12.98 11.91
C ILE A 75 17.52 -12.34 12.86
N MET A 76 16.38 -11.93 12.33
CA MET A 76 15.34 -11.27 13.14
C MET A 76 14.70 -12.25 14.13
N GLY A 77 14.51 -11.78 15.37
CA GLY A 77 13.81 -12.55 16.42
C GLY A 77 14.66 -13.54 17.21
N ALA A 78 15.97 -13.61 16.95
CA ALA A 78 16.87 -14.59 17.58
C ALA A 78 18.21 -13.99 18.05
N ALA A 79 18.21 -12.80 18.64
CA ALA A 79 19.43 -12.05 18.99
C ALA A 79 20.40 -12.78 19.95
N GLU A 80 19.94 -13.80 20.67
CA GLU A 80 20.71 -14.42 21.77
C GLU A 80 21.55 -15.64 21.36
N TYR A 81 21.47 -16.15 20.13
CA TYR A 81 21.99 -17.51 19.83
C TYR A 81 22.86 -17.70 18.58
N PHE A 82 23.18 -16.68 17.78
CA PHE A 82 24.02 -16.84 16.59
C PHE A 82 25.34 -16.06 16.67
N SER A 83 26.32 -16.49 15.88
CA SER A 83 27.55 -15.74 15.65
C SER A 83 27.79 -15.63 14.15
N ALA A 84 28.03 -14.40 13.67
CA ALA A 84 28.50 -14.17 12.31
C ALA A 84 30.03 -14.11 12.32
N SER A 85 30.67 -14.77 11.36
CA SER A 85 32.11 -14.68 11.15
C SER A 85 32.42 -14.59 9.65
N HIS A 86 33.45 -13.82 9.33
CA HIS A 86 33.99 -13.71 7.99
C HIS A 86 35.25 -14.57 7.87
N SER A 87 35.36 -15.32 6.77
CA SER A 87 36.55 -16.11 6.43
C SER A 87 37.30 -15.47 5.26
N SER A 88 38.61 -15.69 5.18
CA SER A 88 39.42 -15.18 4.07
C SER A 88 38.85 -15.63 2.73
N GLY A 89 38.50 -14.68 1.85
CA GLY A 89 37.93 -14.95 0.53
C GLY A 89 36.50 -14.47 0.29
N GLY A 90 35.95 -13.59 1.14
CA GLY A 90 34.61 -13.00 0.91
C GLY A 90 33.46 -13.93 1.30
N ARG A 91 33.75 -15.00 2.03
CA ARG A 91 32.75 -15.96 2.51
C ARG A 91 32.34 -15.63 3.94
N TYR A 92 31.04 -15.45 4.13
CA TYR A 92 30.39 -15.20 5.41
C TYR A 92 29.76 -16.47 5.93
N GLU A 93 29.81 -16.66 7.24
CA GLU A 93 29.18 -17.78 7.92
C GLU A 93 28.43 -17.29 9.16
N ILE A 94 27.13 -17.60 9.22
CA ILE A 94 26.25 -17.35 10.36
C ILE A 94 25.99 -18.69 11.01
N ILE A 95 26.50 -18.88 12.22
CA ILE A 95 26.50 -20.16 12.93
C ILE A 95 25.37 -20.16 13.97
N ASN A 96 24.77 -21.34 14.22
CA ASN A 96 23.74 -21.57 15.24
C ASN A 96 22.37 -20.89 14.98
N VAL A 97 21.95 -20.83 13.73
CA VAL A 97 20.63 -20.30 13.36
C VAL A 97 19.50 -21.19 13.90
N PRO A 98 18.46 -20.62 14.56
CA PRO A 98 17.29 -21.39 15.01
C PRO A 98 16.52 -22.02 13.85
N LEU A 99 15.89 -23.16 14.13
CA LEU A 99 15.04 -23.86 13.14
C LEU A 99 13.75 -23.08 12.88
N GLY A 100 13.22 -23.22 11.66
CA GLY A 100 11.96 -22.62 11.22
C GLY A 100 12.15 -21.60 10.10
N ASN A 101 11.08 -20.85 9.83
CA ASN A 101 11.14 -19.69 8.94
C ASN A 101 11.94 -18.59 9.64
N GLN A 102 13.02 -18.17 9.01
CA GLN A 102 13.87 -17.09 9.48
C GLN A 102 13.96 -16.02 8.39
N ILE A 103 14.23 -14.78 8.80
CA ILE A 103 14.52 -13.69 7.87
C ILE A 103 15.97 -13.29 8.10
N LEU A 104 16.79 -13.48 7.07
CA LEU A 104 18.19 -13.07 7.06
C LEU A 104 18.30 -11.67 6.46
N HIS A 105 18.86 -10.76 7.25
CA HIS A 105 19.26 -9.44 6.79
C HIS A 105 20.76 -9.42 6.61
N ILE A 106 21.21 -8.99 5.43
CA ILE A 106 22.62 -8.75 5.13
C ILE A 106 22.73 -7.28 4.75
N LYS A 107 23.59 -6.56 5.45
CA LYS A 107 23.97 -5.17 5.15
C LYS A 107 25.48 -5.13 4.99
N ALA A 108 25.97 -4.31 4.07
CA ALA A 108 27.39 -4.09 3.89
C ALA A 108 27.61 -2.71 3.26
N ASN A 109 28.86 -2.26 3.25
CA ASN A 109 29.27 -1.17 2.39
C ASN A 109 30.09 -1.74 1.22
N ARG A 110 29.88 -1.15 0.05
CA ARG A 110 30.83 -1.28 -1.05
C ARG A 110 32.13 -0.57 -0.70
N SER A 111 33.21 -0.96 -1.39
CA SER A 111 34.52 -0.32 -1.28
C SER A 111 34.53 1.19 -1.61
N ASP A 112 33.51 1.69 -2.31
CA ASP A 112 33.28 3.12 -2.59
C ASP A 112 32.46 3.85 -1.51
N GLY A 113 32.07 3.14 -0.44
CA GLY A 113 31.32 3.68 0.69
C GLY A 113 29.80 3.66 0.55
N VAL A 114 29.26 3.11 -0.55
CA VAL A 114 27.80 2.99 -0.76
C VAL A 114 27.25 1.82 0.07
N ALA A 115 26.19 2.08 0.85
CA ALA A 115 25.49 1.05 1.61
C ALA A 115 24.70 0.13 0.66
N VAL A 116 24.88 -1.17 0.82
CA VAL A 116 24.18 -2.21 0.08
C VAL A 116 23.56 -3.21 1.05
N GLY A 117 22.55 -3.95 0.61
CA GLY A 117 21.97 -4.99 1.42
C GLY A 117 20.99 -5.87 0.68
N ALA A 118 20.57 -6.93 1.37
CA ALA A 118 19.56 -7.85 0.90
C ALA A 118 18.76 -8.39 2.09
N VAL A 119 17.48 -8.64 1.83
CA VAL A 119 16.61 -9.40 2.73
C VAL A 119 16.27 -10.70 2.05
N ARG A 120 16.44 -11.82 2.76
CA ARG A 120 16.15 -13.16 2.26
C ARG A 120 15.31 -13.92 3.28
N ASP A 121 14.16 -14.40 2.83
CA ASP A 121 13.40 -15.40 3.56
C ASP A 121 14.11 -16.74 3.42
N ILE A 122 14.45 -17.34 4.55
CA ILE A 122 15.21 -18.58 4.63
C ILE A 122 14.45 -19.57 5.52
N PHE A 123 14.32 -20.81 5.04
CA PHE A 123 13.82 -21.89 5.88
C PHE A 123 14.98 -22.72 6.42
N VAL A 124 15.08 -22.82 7.75
CA VAL A 124 16.19 -23.50 8.44
C VAL A 124 15.67 -24.79 9.07
N SER A 125 16.25 -25.94 8.67
CA SER A 125 15.85 -27.26 9.17
C SER A 125 17.04 -28.05 9.75
N GLY A 126 16.75 -29.01 10.64
CA GLY A 126 17.65 -29.48 11.71
C GLY A 126 18.84 -30.38 11.35
N ALA A 127 19.74 -29.97 10.45
CA ALA A 127 21.04 -30.66 10.26
C ALA A 127 22.20 -29.69 9.96
N LYS A 128 23.29 -29.99 9.22
CA LYS A 128 24.62 -29.29 9.29
C LYS A 128 25.20 -28.61 7.99
N GLY A 129 25.32 -27.26 7.96
CA GLY A 129 25.80 -26.36 6.89
C GLY A 129 24.96 -26.19 5.60
N SER A 130 24.32 -25.03 5.39
CA SER A 130 23.70 -24.62 4.10
C SER A 130 24.51 -23.49 3.44
N HIS A 131 24.81 -23.62 2.14
CA HIS A 131 25.40 -22.53 1.35
C HIS A 131 24.34 -21.87 0.47
N LEU A 132 24.17 -20.55 0.60
CA LEU A 132 23.20 -19.75 -0.18
C LEU A 132 23.66 -19.48 -1.61
N GLY A 133 24.92 -19.77 -1.94
CA GLY A 133 25.57 -19.30 -3.16
C GLY A 133 26.02 -17.85 -3.03
N ALA A 134 26.15 -17.19 -4.18
CA ALA A 134 26.36 -15.76 -4.26
C ALA A 134 25.06 -15.02 -3.91
N VAL A 135 25.17 -14.02 -3.04
CA VAL A 135 24.05 -13.13 -2.72
C VAL A 135 24.32 -11.78 -3.37
N ASP A 136 23.50 -11.43 -4.36
CA ASP A 136 23.51 -10.09 -4.93
C ASP A 136 23.00 -9.10 -3.88
N LEU A 137 23.86 -8.17 -3.49
CA LEU A 137 23.51 -7.05 -2.62
C LEU A 137 23.18 -5.85 -3.50
N GLU A 138 21.96 -5.34 -3.37
CA GLU A 138 21.53 -4.15 -4.07
C GLU A 138 21.85 -2.92 -3.24
N PRO A 139 22.11 -1.76 -3.88
CA PRO A 139 22.25 -0.51 -3.15
C PRO A 139 20.98 -0.21 -2.35
N LEU A 140 21.15 0.14 -1.08
CA LEU A 140 20.03 0.48 -0.22
C LEU A 140 19.62 1.92 -0.47
N GLY A 141 18.32 2.16 -0.42
CA GLY A 141 17.76 3.51 -0.43
C GLY A 141 17.59 4.06 0.98
N ALA A 142 17.22 5.33 1.03
CA ALA A 142 16.80 6.01 2.26
C ALA A 142 15.44 6.68 2.04
N LEU A 143 14.66 6.77 3.11
CA LEU A 143 13.43 7.54 3.14
C LEU A 143 13.60 8.69 4.12
N GLN A 144 13.33 9.91 3.66
CA GLN A 144 13.32 11.07 4.54
C GLN A 144 12.06 11.89 4.28
N GLY A 145 11.56 12.52 5.33
CA GLY A 145 10.37 13.33 5.19
C GLY A 145 10.08 14.16 6.41
N ARG A 146 9.03 14.97 6.28
CA ARG A 146 8.51 15.77 7.38
C ARG A 146 6.99 15.71 7.41
N TYR A 147 6.44 15.25 8.52
CA TYR A 147 5.03 15.37 8.82
C TYR A 147 4.76 16.69 9.53
N LYS A 148 3.77 17.45 9.04
CA LYS A 148 3.28 18.66 9.69
C LYS A 148 1.88 18.37 10.18
N GLY A 149 1.61 18.66 11.46
CA GLY A 149 0.34 18.32 12.09
C GLY A 149 0.47 17.39 13.29
N LEU A 150 1.65 17.31 13.91
CA LEU A 150 1.83 16.62 15.18
C LEU A 150 0.85 17.20 16.21
N THR A 151 -0.17 16.42 16.57
CA THR A 151 -1.10 16.79 17.63
C THR A 151 -0.76 16.11 18.95
N SER A 152 0.10 15.07 18.90
CA SER A 152 0.57 14.34 20.07
C SER A 152 2.08 14.06 20.02
N ASP A 153 2.66 13.78 21.19
CA ASP A 153 4.05 13.35 21.34
C ASP A 153 4.29 11.91 20.82
N GLU A 154 3.22 11.22 20.38
CA GLU A 154 3.21 9.80 20.00
C GLU A 154 3.06 9.60 18.48
N THR A 155 3.46 10.58 17.66
CA THR A 155 3.48 10.37 16.21
C THR A 155 4.65 9.48 15.77
N TYR A 156 4.37 8.47 14.96
CA TYR A 156 5.38 7.60 14.35
C TYR A 156 5.03 7.16 12.93
N ILE A 157 6.05 6.79 12.17
CA ILE A 157 5.93 6.15 10.85
C ILE A 157 6.03 4.64 11.02
N LYS A 158 5.11 3.86 10.45
CA LYS A 158 5.11 2.39 10.47
C LYS A 158 5.12 1.84 9.05
N PHE A 159 5.98 0.88 8.74
CA PHE A 159 5.82 0.12 7.49
C PHE A 159 4.76 -0.97 7.66
N VAL A 160 3.74 -0.96 6.81
CA VAL A 160 2.63 -1.92 6.87
C VAL A 160 3.06 -3.21 6.17
N GLY A 161 2.91 -4.34 6.86
CA GLY A 161 3.31 -5.66 6.34
C GLY A 161 4.78 -6.01 6.60
N LEU A 162 5.55 -5.11 7.20
CA LEU A 162 6.84 -5.41 7.78
C LEU A 162 6.70 -5.50 9.31
N ASP A 163 7.23 -6.56 9.90
CA ASP A 163 7.24 -6.74 11.36
C ASP A 163 8.15 -5.72 12.07
N GLN A 164 8.93 -4.95 11.31
CA GLN A 164 9.79 -3.89 11.83
C GLN A 164 9.41 -2.50 11.32
N GLY A 165 9.66 -1.53 12.20
CA GLY A 165 9.89 -0.15 11.84
C GLY A 165 8.78 0.80 12.23
N THR A 166 8.51 0.97 13.52
CA THR A 166 7.92 2.22 14.03
C THR A 166 9.03 3.22 14.26
N TYR A 167 9.12 4.23 13.41
CA TYR A 167 10.11 5.29 13.48
C TYR A 167 9.46 6.53 14.08
N ARG A 168 9.93 6.91 15.26
CA ARG A 168 9.46 8.13 15.91
C ARG A 168 9.99 9.34 15.15
N LEU A 169 9.13 10.34 14.97
CA LEU A 169 9.51 11.61 14.38
C LEU A 169 10.29 12.44 15.42
N ASP A 170 11.18 13.32 14.95
CA ASP A 170 11.77 14.34 15.82
C ASP A 170 10.74 15.40 16.22
N ASP A 171 11.10 16.30 17.14
CA ASP A 171 10.22 17.38 17.63
C ASP A 171 9.73 18.34 16.54
N ASN A 172 10.36 18.33 15.36
CA ASN A 172 9.98 19.13 14.19
C ASN A 172 9.13 18.35 13.18
N GLY A 173 8.81 17.09 13.47
CA GLY A 173 8.08 16.17 12.61
C GLY A 173 8.92 15.53 11.51
N ASN A 174 10.25 15.63 11.57
CA ASN A 174 11.11 14.97 10.59
C ASN A 174 11.32 13.51 10.95
N PHE A 175 11.45 12.67 9.92
CA PHE A 175 11.90 11.29 10.07
C PHE A 175 12.95 10.97 9.02
N TYR A 176 13.83 10.04 9.39
CA TYR A 176 14.91 9.58 8.55
C TYR A 176 15.07 8.07 8.74
N ILE A 177 14.92 7.33 7.64
CA ILE A 177 14.94 5.87 7.62
C ILE A 177 16.00 5.46 6.62
N LEU A 178 17.07 4.87 7.13
CA LEU A 178 18.19 4.37 6.33
C LEU A 178 18.02 2.89 6.01
N ASP A 179 18.81 2.43 5.07
CA ASP A 179 19.01 1.01 4.76
C ASP A 179 17.74 0.29 4.28
N LEU A 180 16.88 0.99 3.54
CA LEU A 180 15.69 0.38 2.95
C LEU A 180 16.09 -0.36 1.67
N ALA A 181 15.73 -1.64 1.58
CA ALA A 181 15.87 -2.36 0.32
C ALA A 181 15.06 -1.65 -0.77
N PRO A 182 15.49 -1.64 -2.04
CA PRO A 182 14.66 -1.14 -3.13
C PRO A 182 13.32 -1.87 -3.20
N GLY A 183 12.25 -1.15 -3.53
CA GLY A 183 10.92 -1.75 -3.71
C GLY A 183 9.76 -0.84 -3.30
N ASP A 184 8.56 -1.40 -3.43
CA ASP A 184 7.31 -0.73 -3.07
C ASP A 184 6.95 -1.01 -1.61
N TYR A 185 6.80 0.07 -0.86
CA TYR A 185 6.45 0.04 0.56
C TYR A 185 5.09 0.69 0.78
N ARG A 186 4.31 0.12 1.70
CA ARG A 186 3.18 0.81 2.32
C ARG A 186 3.65 1.36 3.66
N VAL A 187 3.49 2.66 3.84
CA VAL A 187 3.92 3.38 5.03
C VAL A 187 2.73 4.05 5.68
N GLN A 188 2.57 3.87 6.97
CA GLN A 188 1.48 4.40 7.78
C GLN A 188 2.03 5.45 8.74
N VAL A 189 1.55 6.70 8.63
CA VAL A 189 1.69 7.69 9.69
C VAL A 189 0.65 7.39 10.75
N VAL A 190 1.07 7.32 12.01
CA VAL A 190 0.22 7.09 13.17
C VAL A 190 0.35 8.27 14.12
N ASP A 191 -0.75 8.95 14.45
CA ASP A 191 -0.81 10.02 15.46
C ASP A 191 -2.03 9.81 16.37
N GLY A 192 -1.86 9.28 17.59
CA GLY A 192 -2.98 8.93 18.47
C GLY A 192 -3.90 7.86 17.87
N ASP A 193 -5.16 8.21 17.56
CA ASP A 193 -6.14 7.36 16.85
C ASP A 193 -6.11 7.57 15.33
N TYR A 194 -5.44 8.62 14.85
CA TYR A 194 -5.31 8.91 13.42
C TYR A 194 -4.33 7.93 12.76
N ARG A 195 -4.70 7.44 11.57
CA ARG A 195 -3.89 6.54 10.74
C ARG A 195 -3.95 7.03 9.31
N HIS A 196 -2.79 7.19 8.66
CA HIS A 196 -2.70 7.60 7.27
C HIS A 196 -1.71 6.73 6.51
N ASP A 197 -2.17 6.03 5.47
CA ASP A 197 -1.34 5.13 4.68
C ASP A 197 -0.92 5.78 3.37
N THR A 198 0.36 5.70 3.03
CA THR A 198 0.91 6.10 1.74
C THR A 198 1.67 4.93 1.11
N ARG A 199 1.72 4.89 -0.21
CA ARG A 199 2.58 3.96 -0.96
C ARG A 199 3.77 4.73 -1.50
N LEU A 200 4.95 4.18 -1.33
CA LEU A 200 6.18 4.76 -1.84
C LEU A 200 7.05 3.69 -2.49
N THR A 201 7.72 4.06 -3.57
CA THR A 201 8.73 3.24 -4.21
C THR A 201 10.09 3.78 -3.79
N VAL A 202 10.89 2.96 -3.12
CA VAL A 202 12.31 3.27 -2.84
C VAL A 202 13.12 2.73 -4.00
N GLU A 203 13.82 3.61 -4.70
CA GLU A 203 14.79 3.23 -5.72
C GLU A 203 16.19 3.07 -5.09
N PRO A 204 17.06 2.20 -5.65
CA PRO A 204 18.44 2.04 -5.17
C PRO A 204 19.20 3.36 -5.17
N ASP A 205 20.00 3.62 -4.12
CA ASP A 205 20.81 4.85 -3.96
C ASP A 205 20.01 6.16 -3.99
N THR A 206 18.69 6.10 -3.86
CA THR A 206 17.86 7.29 -3.82
C THR A 206 17.47 7.63 -2.39
N THR A 207 17.35 8.92 -2.11
CA THR A 207 16.58 9.37 -0.97
C THR A 207 15.24 9.89 -1.42
N VAL A 208 14.18 9.16 -1.08
CA VAL A 208 12.81 9.60 -1.35
C VAL A 208 12.47 10.68 -0.34
N GLN A 209 12.14 11.87 -0.84
CA GLN A 209 11.70 13.01 -0.05
C GLN A 209 10.16 12.99 0.03
N LEU A 210 9.62 12.65 1.19
CA LEU A 210 8.21 12.90 1.50
C LEU A 210 8.06 14.37 1.84
N GLY A 211 7.83 15.19 0.82
CA GLY A 211 7.61 16.62 0.96
C GLY A 211 6.43 16.92 1.89
N THR A 212 6.46 18.08 2.53
CA THR A 212 5.36 18.57 3.41
C THR A 212 4.01 18.67 2.71
N ASN A 213 3.99 18.63 1.37
CA ASN A 213 2.78 18.63 0.55
C ASN A 213 2.35 17.23 0.09
N ASN A 214 3.25 16.23 0.17
CA ASN A 214 2.95 14.84 -0.17
C ASN A 214 2.36 14.04 1.00
N LEU A 215 2.46 14.57 2.22
CA LEU A 215 1.72 14.10 3.40
C LEU A 215 0.51 14.99 3.74
N ASN A 216 0.35 16.12 3.03
CA ASN A 216 -0.92 16.85 2.91
C ASN A 216 -1.72 16.41 1.67
N GLY A 217 -1.17 15.47 0.88
CA GLY A 217 -1.87 14.76 -0.16
C GLY A 217 -2.52 13.53 0.45
N SER A 218 -3.81 13.63 0.74
CA SER A 218 -4.62 12.51 1.20
C SER A 218 -4.74 11.47 0.08
N TYR A 219 -3.82 10.50 0.04
CA TYR A 219 -3.96 9.30 -0.79
C TYR A 219 -4.07 8.06 0.08
N TRP A 220 -4.95 7.18 -0.35
CA TRP A 220 -5.73 6.25 0.46
C TRP A 220 -5.14 4.84 0.45
N SER A 221 -5.53 4.03 1.44
CA SER A 221 -5.45 2.57 1.29
C SER A 221 -6.22 2.19 0.02
N SER A 222 -5.65 1.32 -0.79
CA SER A 222 -6.23 0.82 -2.06
C SER A 222 -7.53 0.02 -1.92
N GLU A 223 -8.19 0.07 -0.76
CA GLU A 223 -9.55 -0.39 -0.56
C GLU A 223 -10.40 0.87 -0.39
N THR A 224 -11.02 1.32 -1.49
CA THR A 224 -11.99 2.40 -1.45
C THR A 224 -13.14 1.95 -0.54
N GLU A 225 -13.25 2.55 0.65
CA GLU A 225 -14.33 2.21 1.57
C GLU A 225 -15.69 2.52 0.93
N THR A 226 -16.62 1.58 1.03
CA THR A 226 -17.94 1.71 0.43
C THR A 226 -18.92 2.32 1.43
N TYR A 227 -19.69 3.34 1.04
CA TYR A 227 -20.73 3.92 1.89
C TYR A 227 -22.10 3.90 1.23
N THR A 228 -23.16 3.86 2.02
CA THR A 228 -24.54 3.99 1.53
C THR A 228 -24.95 5.45 1.40
N ARG A 229 -24.22 6.37 2.04
CA ARG A 229 -24.49 7.81 1.99
C ARG A 229 -23.21 8.59 1.84
N TYR A 230 -23.30 9.67 1.08
CA TYR A 230 -22.23 10.64 0.92
C TYR A 230 -22.77 12.05 1.10
N ARG A 231 -22.00 12.93 1.75
CA ARG A 231 -22.24 14.36 1.82
C ARG A 231 -21.12 15.10 1.13
N LEU A 232 -21.48 16.01 0.23
CA LEU A 232 -20.57 16.96 -0.40
C LEU A 232 -20.91 18.36 0.14
N ALA A 233 -20.07 18.87 1.02
CA ALA A 233 -20.25 20.17 1.66
C ALA A 233 -19.42 21.24 0.95
N VAL A 234 -20.02 22.42 0.75
CA VAL A 234 -19.32 23.59 0.20
C VAL A 234 -18.79 24.44 1.33
N GLU A 235 -17.46 24.49 1.46
CA GLU A 235 -16.79 25.16 2.57
C GLU A 235 -16.41 26.59 2.22
N LYS A 236 -16.02 26.83 0.95
CA LYS A 236 -15.59 28.13 0.46
C LYS A 236 -16.11 28.42 -0.94
N LEU A 237 -16.39 29.70 -1.21
CA LEU A 237 -16.83 30.20 -2.50
C LEU A 237 -15.74 31.03 -3.19
N ALA A 238 -15.90 31.24 -4.50
CA ALA A 238 -15.03 32.11 -5.29
C ALA A 238 -15.21 33.60 -4.95
N GLY A 239 -16.41 34.00 -4.57
CA GLY A 239 -16.73 35.37 -4.16
C GLY A 239 -17.34 35.47 -2.77
N SER A 240 -17.99 36.60 -2.49
CA SER A 240 -18.57 36.93 -1.18
C SER A 240 -20.08 36.67 -1.10
N ALA A 241 -20.61 35.81 -1.97
CA ALA A 241 -22.04 35.52 -2.00
C ALA A 241 -22.48 34.76 -0.74
N SER A 242 -23.77 34.85 -0.43
CA SER A 242 -24.38 34.17 0.73
C SER A 242 -25.05 32.84 0.36
N TYR A 243 -24.78 32.32 -0.83
CA TYR A 243 -25.27 31.01 -1.27
C TYR A 243 -24.25 30.36 -2.23
N ALA A 244 -24.20 29.02 -2.24
CA ALA A 244 -23.42 28.21 -3.16
C ALA A 244 -24.28 27.74 -4.33
N ALA A 245 -23.65 27.50 -5.48
CA ALA A 245 -24.26 26.76 -6.57
C ALA A 245 -23.27 25.79 -7.24
N ILE A 246 -23.78 24.61 -7.57
CA ILE A 246 -23.07 23.60 -8.35
C ILE A 246 -23.88 23.39 -9.64
N ALA A 247 -23.29 23.78 -10.77
CA ALA A 247 -23.92 23.67 -12.07
C ALA A 247 -23.93 22.22 -12.56
N TYR A 248 -22.81 21.51 -12.37
CA TYR A 248 -22.68 20.12 -12.77
C TYR A 248 -21.86 19.31 -11.77
N LEU A 249 -22.30 18.10 -11.51
CA LEU A 249 -21.69 17.12 -10.64
C LEU A 249 -21.71 15.75 -11.31
N GLN A 250 -20.55 15.10 -11.36
CA GLN A 250 -20.40 13.73 -11.84
C GLN A 250 -19.59 12.92 -10.83
N LEU A 251 -19.93 11.64 -10.66
CA LEU A 251 -19.23 10.73 -9.76
C LEU A 251 -18.53 9.64 -10.57
N ALA A 252 -17.35 9.22 -10.12
CA ALA A 252 -16.72 8.00 -10.58
C ALA A 252 -16.98 6.87 -9.56
N ILE A 253 -17.44 5.73 -10.08
CA ILE A 253 -17.73 4.51 -9.33
C ILE A 253 -17.17 3.36 -10.16
N ASP A 254 -16.50 2.41 -9.51
CA ASP A 254 -15.76 1.30 -10.15
C ASP A 254 -14.77 1.82 -11.21
N ASN A 255 -14.01 2.86 -10.85
CA ASN A 255 -13.03 3.57 -11.69
C ASN A 255 -13.61 4.13 -13.00
N THR A 256 -14.94 4.32 -13.08
CA THR A 256 -15.62 4.79 -14.28
C THR A 256 -16.51 5.99 -13.95
N TRP A 257 -16.39 7.08 -14.71
CA TRP A 257 -17.30 8.22 -14.63
C TRP A 257 -18.70 7.80 -15.04
N GLN A 258 -19.66 7.98 -14.13
CA GLN A 258 -21.02 7.50 -14.30
C GLN A 258 -21.91 8.59 -14.91
N ASP A 259 -22.81 8.18 -15.81
CA ASP A 259 -23.92 9.02 -16.24
C ASP A 259 -25.00 9.02 -15.17
N ALA A 260 -25.67 10.16 -15.01
CA ALA A 260 -26.74 10.34 -14.05
C ALA A 260 -28.07 10.58 -14.76
N PHE A 261 -29.15 10.02 -14.21
CA PHE A 261 -30.50 10.23 -14.71
C PHE A 261 -31.47 10.44 -13.56
N PHE A 262 -32.03 11.64 -13.47
CA PHE A 262 -32.96 12.05 -12.42
C PHE A 262 -34.23 12.66 -13.02
N ILE A 263 -35.38 12.23 -12.51
CA ILE A 263 -36.69 12.82 -12.81
C ILE A 263 -37.23 13.64 -11.62
N SER A 264 -36.61 13.47 -10.46
CA SER A 264 -36.91 14.10 -9.17
C SER A 264 -35.70 13.91 -8.26
N SER A 265 -35.86 14.06 -6.94
CA SER A 265 -34.84 13.67 -5.96
C SER A 265 -34.43 12.18 -6.04
N SER A 266 -35.23 11.32 -6.67
CA SER A 266 -34.87 9.92 -6.95
C SER A 266 -34.43 9.72 -8.41
N GLY A 267 -33.38 8.93 -8.61
CA GLY A 267 -32.85 8.60 -9.93
C GLY A 267 -31.77 7.53 -9.88
N TYR A 268 -30.88 7.58 -10.86
CA TYR A 268 -29.77 6.65 -11.01
C TYR A 268 -28.46 7.40 -11.26
N ILE A 269 -27.36 6.85 -10.73
CA ILE A 269 -25.99 7.19 -11.10
C ILE A 269 -25.35 5.87 -11.55
N GLY A 270 -25.10 5.74 -12.85
CA GLY A 270 -24.78 4.45 -13.46
C GLY A 270 -25.90 3.42 -13.22
N ASN A 271 -25.52 2.26 -12.68
CA ASN A 271 -26.47 1.19 -12.32
C ASN A 271 -27.00 1.31 -10.87
N HIS A 272 -26.63 2.35 -10.13
CA HIS A 272 -27.01 2.50 -8.73
C HIS A 272 -28.24 3.38 -8.60
N SER A 273 -29.25 2.91 -7.86
CA SER A 273 -30.36 3.76 -7.43
C SER A 273 -29.89 4.73 -6.34
N VAL A 274 -30.25 5.99 -6.50
CA VAL A 274 -29.80 7.08 -5.62
C VAL A 274 -30.96 8.02 -5.29
N TYR A 275 -30.98 8.48 -4.04
CA TYR A 275 -31.81 9.59 -3.59
C TYR A 275 -30.91 10.79 -3.24
N VAL A 276 -31.17 11.94 -3.85
CA VAL A 276 -30.38 13.17 -3.64
C VAL A 276 -31.19 14.18 -2.85
N THR A 277 -30.61 14.68 -1.78
CA THR A 277 -31.15 15.77 -0.97
C THR A 277 -30.09 16.85 -0.77
N SER A 278 -30.49 17.96 -0.14
CA SER A 278 -29.60 19.05 0.21
C SER A 278 -30.02 19.63 1.55
N SER A 279 -29.08 20.14 2.35
CA SER A 279 -29.42 20.82 3.61
C SER A 279 -30.21 22.11 3.40
N ALA A 280 -29.97 22.78 2.26
CA ALA A 280 -30.62 24.00 1.85
C ALA A 280 -30.75 24.01 0.32
N ALA A 281 -31.94 24.36 -0.19
CA ALA A 281 -32.18 24.54 -1.61
C ALA A 281 -33.08 25.76 -1.85
N ALA A 282 -32.65 26.64 -2.75
CA ALA A 282 -33.49 27.71 -3.27
C ALA A 282 -34.63 27.11 -4.09
N ALA A 283 -35.79 27.79 -4.12
CA ALA A 283 -36.96 27.30 -4.84
C ALA A 283 -36.64 27.05 -6.32
N GLY A 284 -36.79 25.80 -6.77
CA GLY A 284 -36.49 25.40 -8.14
C GLY A 284 -35.02 25.04 -8.41
N PHE A 285 -34.16 24.99 -7.40
CA PHE A 285 -32.73 24.62 -7.50
C PHE A 285 -32.38 23.43 -6.61
N ASP A 286 -33.19 22.37 -6.69
CA ASP A 286 -33.06 21.16 -5.88
C ASP A 286 -31.72 20.43 -6.11
N GLY A 287 -31.26 19.69 -5.10
CA GLY A 287 -29.94 19.02 -5.13
C GLY A 287 -29.71 18.10 -6.33
N TRP A 288 -30.73 17.36 -6.76
CA TRP A 288 -30.63 16.44 -7.91
C TRP A 288 -30.34 17.16 -9.23
N LYS A 289 -30.62 18.46 -9.33
CA LYS A 289 -30.36 19.22 -10.55
C LYS A 289 -28.87 19.38 -10.85
N ALA A 290 -28.00 19.31 -9.84
CA ALA A 290 -26.55 19.27 -10.06
C ALA A 290 -26.11 18.12 -10.99
N PHE A 291 -26.94 17.10 -11.21
CA PHE A 291 -26.65 15.97 -12.10
C PHE A 291 -27.30 16.06 -13.50
N SER A 292 -28.10 17.10 -13.77
CA SER A 292 -29.06 17.07 -14.88
C SER A 292 -28.52 17.54 -16.24
N ASP A 293 -27.59 18.51 -16.25
CA ASP A 293 -26.74 18.90 -17.38
C ASP A 293 -25.78 20.03 -16.92
N THR A 294 -25.05 20.66 -17.85
CA THR A 294 -24.21 21.85 -17.57
C THR A 294 -24.98 23.17 -17.72
N SER A 295 -26.30 23.15 -17.84
CA SER A 295 -27.09 24.37 -18.03
C SER A 295 -27.36 25.06 -16.69
N PHE A 296 -27.25 26.39 -16.70
CA PHE A 296 -27.47 27.24 -15.53
C PHE A 296 -28.90 27.19 -14.98
N SER A 297 -29.87 26.82 -15.81
CA SER A 297 -31.27 26.64 -15.41
C SER A 297 -31.50 25.39 -14.54
N THR A 298 -30.50 24.52 -14.47
CA THR A 298 -30.55 23.13 -14.01
C THR A 298 -29.36 22.86 -13.10
N ARG A 299 -29.19 23.74 -12.10
CA ARG A 299 -28.15 23.65 -11.06
C ARG A 299 -28.77 23.38 -9.69
N TRP A 300 -27.96 22.88 -8.76
CA TRP A 300 -28.27 23.04 -7.34
C TRP A 300 -27.83 24.44 -6.88
N GLN A 301 -28.63 25.05 -6.02
CA GLN A 301 -28.29 26.30 -5.35
C GLN A 301 -28.82 26.29 -3.92
N SER A 302 -27.96 26.57 -2.95
CA SER A 302 -28.38 26.65 -1.54
C SER A 302 -29.32 27.85 -1.31
N SER A 303 -30.34 27.71 -0.46
CA SER A 303 -31.20 28.85 -0.08
C SER A 303 -30.53 29.86 0.85
N SER A 304 -29.43 29.45 1.50
CA SER A 304 -28.60 30.25 2.39
C SER A 304 -27.27 29.56 2.57
N GLY A 305 -26.24 30.31 2.93
CA GLY A 305 -24.97 29.78 3.36
C GLY A 305 -24.41 30.59 4.51
N LEU A 306 -23.97 29.87 5.53
CA LEU A 306 -22.91 30.33 6.40
C LEU A 306 -21.65 29.92 5.65
N PHE A 307 -20.98 30.86 4.98
CA PHE A 307 -19.63 30.67 4.47
C PHE A 307 -18.73 31.52 5.33
N SER A 308 -17.68 30.95 5.89
CA SER A 308 -16.72 31.72 6.65
C SER A 308 -15.84 32.49 5.68
N SER A 309 -15.68 33.78 5.93
CA SER A 309 -14.64 34.55 5.25
C SER A 309 -13.23 34.23 5.79
N GLU A 310 -13.12 33.52 6.92
CA GLU A 310 -11.88 33.42 7.72
C GLU A 310 -11.55 32.05 8.36
N GLY A 311 -12.17 30.91 8.01
CA GLY A 311 -11.68 29.60 8.48
C GLY A 311 -12.64 28.42 8.38
N ASP A 312 -12.11 27.20 8.39
CA ASP A 312 -12.84 25.93 8.22
C ASP A 312 -14.16 25.90 9.03
N LEU A 313 -15.29 25.87 8.31
CA LEU A 313 -16.58 25.67 8.96
C LEU A 313 -16.70 24.21 9.40
N ALA A 314 -17.34 23.99 10.54
CA ALA A 314 -17.82 22.64 10.85
C ALA A 314 -18.75 22.19 9.72
N VAL A 315 -18.47 21.05 9.10
CA VAL A 315 -19.21 20.51 7.94
C VAL A 315 -20.72 20.41 8.18
N ASP A 316 -21.16 20.27 9.43
CA ASP A 316 -22.59 20.23 9.78
C ASP A 316 -23.30 21.60 9.68
N GLU A 317 -22.56 22.70 9.53
CA GLU A 317 -23.10 24.06 9.36
C GLU A 317 -23.03 24.54 7.90
N ALA A 318 -22.23 23.90 7.06
CA ALA A 318 -22.07 24.24 5.65
C ALA A 318 -23.26 23.72 4.79
N PRO A 319 -23.62 24.41 3.70
CA PRO A 319 -24.58 23.87 2.75
C PRO A 319 -23.99 22.64 2.05
N TYR A 320 -24.75 21.54 2.03
CA TYR A 320 -24.30 20.26 1.48
C TYR A 320 -25.34 19.62 0.57
N LEU A 321 -24.84 18.78 -0.34
CA LEU A 321 -25.60 17.77 -1.07
C LEU A 321 -25.41 16.41 -0.40
N GLU A 322 -26.50 15.68 -0.16
CA GLU A 322 -26.44 14.29 0.33
C GLU A 322 -26.94 13.33 -0.75
N PHE A 323 -26.11 12.35 -1.10
CA PHE A 323 -26.43 11.26 -2.03
C PHE A 323 -26.60 9.97 -1.22
N SER A 324 -27.82 9.42 -1.20
CA SER A 324 -28.16 8.18 -0.53
C SER A 324 -28.32 7.05 -1.55
N PHE A 325 -27.32 6.18 -1.61
CA PHE A 325 -27.33 4.97 -2.42
C PHE A 325 -28.11 3.86 -1.72
N PHE A 326 -28.85 3.06 -2.49
CA PHE A 326 -29.58 1.91 -1.95
C PHE A 326 -28.66 0.73 -1.61
N THR A 327 -27.47 0.70 -2.20
CA THR A 327 -26.39 -0.26 -1.93
C THR A 327 -25.13 0.53 -1.61
N ALA A 328 -24.27 0.01 -0.73
CA ALA A 328 -22.99 0.67 -0.49
C ALA A 328 -22.18 0.71 -1.79
N VAL A 329 -21.59 1.87 -2.10
CA VAL A 329 -20.74 2.08 -3.28
C VAL A 329 -19.42 2.67 -2.83
N ALA A 330 -18.34 2.41 -3.56
CA ALA A 330 -17.09 3.14 -3.43
C ALA A 330 -17.12 4.34 -4.38
N LEU A 331 -16.72 5.53 -3.92
CA LEU A 331 -16.50 6.67 -4.81
C LEU A 331 -15.02 6.77 -5.13
N ASP A 332 -14.69 6.67 -6.42
CA ASP A 332 -13.31 6.77 -6.93
C ASP A 332 -13.00 8.17 -7.47
N GLY A 333 -13.99 9.06 -7.49
CA GLY A 333 -13.80 10.41 -8.04
C GLY A 333 -15.06 11.26 -8.00
N ILE A 334 -14.85 12.57 -7.98
CA ILE A 334 -15.91 13.57 -8.13
C ILE A 334 -15.43 14.64 -9.12
N ARG A 335 -16.30 15.02 -10.04
CA ARG A 335 -16.11 16.15 -10.95
C ARG A 335 -17.18 17.19 -10.68
N ILE A 336 -16.75 18.43 -10.51
CA ILE A 336 -17.61 19.56 -10.16
C ILE A 336 -17.36 20.68 -11.14
N VAL A 337 -18.45 21.25 -11.66
CA VAL A 337 -18.41 22.50 -12.39
C VAL A 337 -19.24 23.50 -11.60
N GLY A 338 -18.58 24.59 -11.19
CA GLY A 338 -19.24 25.73 -10.58
C GLY A 338 -20.16 26.45 -11.56
N SER A 339 -20.79 27.52 -11.08
CA SER A 339 -21.49 28.45 -11.96
C SER A 339 -20.46 29.32 -12.72
N ALA A 340 -20.61 29.49 -14.04
CA ALA A 340 -19.80 30.42 -14.84
C ALA A 340 -20.51 31.77 -15.10
N GLY A 341 -19.80 32.73 -15.67
CA GLY A 341 -20.34 34.05 -16.03
C GLY A 341 -20.59 34.95 -14.81
N GLU A 342 -21.72 35.65 -14.82
CA GLU A 342 -22.11 36.58 -13.73
C GLU A 342 -22.31 35.85 -12.39
N ASP A 343 -22.60 34.55 -12.42
CA ASP A 343 -22.77 33.70 -11.23
C ASP A 343 -21.44 33.04 -10.79
N SER A 344 -20.27 33.47 -11.28
CA SER A 344 -18.98 32.87 -10.88
C SER A 344 -18.67 33.03 -9.39
N GLU A 345 -19.19 34.07 -8.74
CA GLU A 345 -18.96 34.33 -7.31
C GLU A 345 -19.60 33.30 -6.36
N ILE A 346 -20.60 32.55 -6.83
CA ILE A 346 -21.31 31.51 -6.04
C ILE A 346 -20.75 30.11 -6.29
N SER A 347 -19.66 29.99 -7.07
CA SER A 347 -18.99 28.72 -7.32
C SER A 347 -18.19 28.25 -6.11
N PRO A 348 -18.23 26.95 -5.78
CA PRO A 348 -17.36 26.41 -4.75
C PRO A 348 -15.90 26.56 -5.20
N THR A 349 -15.04 27.01 -4.29
CA THR A 349 -13.57 26.93 -4.42
C THR A 349 -12.98 25.94 -3.46
N SER A 350 -13.69 25.58 -2.38
CA SER A 350 -13.30 24.47 -1.54
C SER A 350 -14.50 23.66 -1.08
N ILE A 351 -14.35 22.34 -1.10
CA ILE A 351 -15.36 21.37 -0.71
C ILE A 351 -14.76 20.28 0.16
N SER A 352 -15.62 19.63 0.96
CA SER A 352 -15.29 18.37 1.63
C SER A 352 -16.33 17.30 1.33
N ILE A 353 -15.88 16.04 1.36
CA ILE A 353 -16.74 14.88 1.13
C ILE A 353 -16.68 13.99 2.36
N ARG A 354 -17.84 13.49 2.79
CA ARG A 354 -17.95 12.55 3.89
C ARG A 354 -18.82 11.36 3.51
N GLY A 355 -18.45 10.17 3.96
CA GLY A 355 -19.18 8.91 3.81
C GLY A 355 -19.87 8.52 5.11
N SER A 356 -21.02 7.86 5.01
CA SER A 356 -21.72 7.28 6.16
C SER A 356 -22.46 6.01 5.78
N HIS A 357 -22.48 5.04 6.70
CA HIS A 357 -23.28 3.81 6.56
C HIS A 357 -24.69 3.97 7.14
N ASP A 358 -24.87 4.85 8.12
CA ASP A 358 -26.08 4.97 8.95
C ASP A 358 -26.76 6.34 8.85
N GLY A 359 -26.11 7.32 8.22
CA GLY A 359 -26.56 8.71 8.12
C GLY A 359 -26.35 9.51 9.41
N VAL A 360 -25.68 8.94 10.42
CA VAL A 360 -25.43 9.54 11.74
C VAL A 360 -23.93 9.76 11.93
N ASN A 361 -23.12 8.73 11.72
CA ASN A 361 -21.67 8.79 11.83
C ASN A 361 -21.07 9.07 10.45
N TRP A 362 -20.34 10.18 10.34
CA TRP A 362 -19.76 10.65 9.08
C TRP A 362 -18.24 10.63 9.15
N PHE A 363 -17.62 10.04 8.15
CA PHE A 363 -16.18 9.89 8.01
C PHE A 363 -15.71 10.66 6.78
N SER A 364 -14.57 11.34 6.85
CA SER A 364 -14.02 12.02 5.67
C SER A 364 -13.70 11.01 4.58
N VAL A 365 -14.11 11.31 3.35
CA VAL A 365 -13.83 10.53 2.14
C VAL A 365 -13.07 11.44 1.20
N GLY A 366 -11.84 11.10 0.84
CA GLY A 366 -10.99 12.04 0.11
C GLY A 366 -10.37 13.12 1.01
N PRO A 367 -9.47 13.94 0.46
CA PRO A 367 -8.79 15.00 1.21
C PRO A 367 -9.79 15.89 1.93
N SER A 368 -9.38 16.43 3.09
CA SER A 368 -10.25 17.23 3.95
C SER A 368 -10.84 18.44 3.23
N THR A 369 -10.11 19.01 2.27
CA THR A 369 -10.53 20.13 1.47
C THR A 369 -9.98 20.00 0.06
N ILE A 370 -10.85 20.18 -0.95
CA ILE A 370 -10.45 20.10 -2.36
C ILE A 370 -10.62 21.45 -3.03
N GLU A 371 -9.54 21.99 -3.58
CA GLU A 371 -9.60 23.25 -4.35
C GLU A 371 -10.22 23.02 -5.73
N VAL A 372 -11.22 23.83 -6.07
CA VAL A 372 -11.97 23.74 -7.33
C VAL A 372 -11.51 24.83 -8.28
N ASP A 373 -10.99 24.46 -9.45
CA ASP A 373 -10.77 25.38 -10.56
C ASP A 373 -12.12 25.73 -11.22
N THR A 374 -12.52 26.99 -11.05
CA THR A 374 -13.81 27.52 -11.50
C THR A 374 -13.88 27.75 -13.01
N ASP A 375 -12.75 27.82 -13.71
CA ASP A 375 -12.71 28.20 -15.13
C ASP A 375 -12.73 26.98 -16.07
N THR A 376 -12.23 25.82 -15.60
CA THR A 376 -12.12 24.59 -16.41
C THR A 376 -12.94 23.42 -15.88
N GLY A 377 -13.54 23.55 -14.70
CA GLY A 377 -14.20 22.47 -13.97
C GLY A 377 -13.16 21.63 -13.22
N ALA A 378 -13.36 21.44 -11.92
CA ALA A 378 -12.47 20.61 -11.12
C ALA A 378 -12.80 19.13 -11.34
N GLN A 379 -11.79 18.35 -11.72
CA GLN A 379 -11.86 16.89 -11.69
C GLN A 379 -10.95 16.37 -10.60
N ILE A 380 -11.51 15.53 -9.75
CA ILE A 380 -10.81 14.98 -8.59
C ILE A 380 -10.97 13.47 -8.66
N SER A 381 -9.85 12.75 -8.74
CA SER A 381 -9.81 11.32 -8.50
C SER A 381 -9.61 11.13 -6.99
N LEU A 382 -10.53 10.40 -6.36
CA LEU A 382 -10.53 10.13 -4.91
C LEU A 382 -9.58 8.98 -4.55
#